data_AF-A0A661DJI3-F1
#
_entry.id   AF-A0A661DJI3-F1
#
_cell.length_a   1.000
_cell.length_b   1.000
_cell.length_c   1.000
_cell.angle_alpha   90.00
_cell.angle_beta   90.00
_cell.angle_gamma   90.00
#
_symmetry.space_group_name_H-M   'P 1'
#
loop_
_entity.id
_entity.type
_entity.pdbx_description
1 polymer ?
#
loop_
_entity_poly.entity_id
_entity_poly.type
_entity_poly.pdbx_seq_one_letter_code
_entity_poly.pdbx_strand_id
1 'polypeptide(L)'
;FTMNCPAPKSLQVGRYLNHSYLRIVTDEKGHNFNEIFNETMFNELAGRIPKTTAQELVRHARPKITELITQAQQLAAQQQSAIINQAIKTMQSVLQPEQERLTALAKVNSNIRIEEITYIEQTQQSLTQYLQSAQLSLNAVRVAIITEP
;
A
#
# COMPACT_ATOMS: atom_id res chain seq x y z
N PHE A 1 3.09 7.38 -0.36
CA PHE A 1 3.57 6.15 -1.04
C PHE A 1 2.42 5.50 -1.77
N THR A 2 2.69 4.81 -2.86
CA THR A 2 1.70 4.05 -3.63
C THR A 2 2.16 2.61 -3.74
N MET A 3 1.22 1.67 -3.67
CA MET A 3 1.52 0.25 -3.81
C MET A 3 1.53 -0.15 -5.29
N ASN A 4 2.66 -0.67 -5.75
CA ASN A 4 2.84 -1.15 -7.12
C ASN A 4 2.91 -2.68 -7.10
N CYS A 5 2.02 -3.34 -7.85
CA CYS A 5 2.02 -4.79 -8.02
C CYS A 5 1.87 -5.11 -9.52
N PRO A 6 2.97 -5.46 -10.22
CA PRO A 6 2.92 -5.77 -11.65
C PRO A 6 2.38 -7.19 -11.86
N ALA A 7 1.05 -7.31 -12.00
CA ALA A 7 0.37 -8.57 -12.23
C ALA A 7 -0.50 -8.53 -13.50
N PRO A 8 -0.72 -9.69 -14.16
CA PRO A 8 -1.68 -9.79 -15.26
C PRO A 8 -3.07 -9.29 -14.86
N LYS A 9 -3.72 -8.55 -15.77
CA LYS A 9 -5.09 -8.03 -15.56
C LYS A 9 -6.11 -9.13 -15.24
N SER A 10 -5.91 -10.34 -15.76
CA SER A 10 -6.75 -11.50 -15.50
C SER A 10 -6.84 -11.88 -14.01
N LEU A 11 -5.79 -11.63 -13.22
CA LEU A 11 -5.77 -11.95 -11.80
C LEU A 11 -6.50 -10.92 -10.94
N GLN A 12 -6.77 -9.72 -11.45
CA GLN A 12 -7.54 -8.68 -10.75
C GLN A 12 -7.02 -8.37 -9.32
N VAL A 13 -5.69 -8.30 -9.13
CA VAL A 13 -5.04 -8.13 -7.81
C VAL A 13 -5.61 -6.95 -7.00
N GLY A 14 -6.04 -5.88 -7.66
CA GLY A 14 -6.65 -4.71 -7.02
C GLY A 14 -7.90 -5.02 -6.20
N ARG A 15 -8.55 -6.17 -6.38
CA ARG A 15 -9.68 -6.63 -5.54
C ARG A 15 -9.27 -6.96 -4.11
N TYR A 16 -8.01 -7.33 -3.90
CA TYR A 16 -7.50 -7.78 -2.61
C TYR A 16 -6.52 -6.77 -2.00
N LEU A 17 -5.84 -6.00 -2.84
CA LEU A 17 -4.89 -4.97 -2.45
C LEU A 17 -5.58 -3.59 -2.39
N ASN A 18 -6.38 -3.37 -1.34
CA ASN A 18 -7.26 -2.19 -1.21
C ASN A 18 -6.55 -0.88 -0.80
N HIS A 19 -5.22 -0.87 -0.67
CA HIS A 19 -4.48 0.36 -0.34
C HIS A 19 -4.12 1.15 -1.60
N SER A 20 -4.94 2.16 -1.93
CA SER A 20 -4.63 3.09 -3.02
C SER A 20 -3.38 3.93 -2.75
N TYR A 21 -3.13 4.29 -1.48
CA TYR A 21 -1.92 4.97 -1.04
C TYR A 21 -1.63 4.73 0.46
N LEU A 22 -0.38 4.93 0.85
CA LEU A 22 0.07 4.99 2.23
C LEU A 22 0.62 6.40 2.53
N ARG A 23 0.02 7.07 3.50
CA ARG A 23 0.47 8.37 4.02
C ARG A 23 1.39 8.16 5.23
N ILE A 24 2.50 8.89 5.23
CA ILE A 24 3.46 8.91 6.34
C ILE A 24 3.72 10.39 6.67
N VAL A 25 3.66 10.72 7.95
CA VAL A 25 3.96 12.06 8.47
C VAL A 25 5.05 11.89 9.51
N THR A 26 6.21 12.51 9.29
CA THR A 26 7.35 12.40 10.19
C THR A 26 7.93 13.75 10.54
N ASP A 27 8.42 13.89 11.77
CA ASP A 27 9.25 15.02 12.18
C ASP A 27 10.73 14.78 11.84
N GLU A 28 11.58 15.75 12.20
CA GLU A 28 13.03 15.70 12.03
C GLU A 28 13.76 14.60 12.81
N LYS A 29 13.07 14.01 13.80
CA LYS A 29 13.55 12.92 14.67
C LYS A 29 13.07 11.54 14.18
N GLY A 30 12.25 11.49 13.12
CA GLY A 30 11.72 10.26 12.54
C GLY A 30 10.49 9.71 13.26
N HIS A 31 9.87 10.47 14.17
CA HIS A 31 8.63 10.03 14.82
C HIS A 31 7.48 10.07 13.83
N ASN A 32 6.66 9.02 13.80
CA ASN A 32 5.49 8.95 12.93
C ASN A 32 4.27 9.58 13.62
N PHE A 33 3.69 10.60 12.99
CA PHE A 33 2.49 11.30 13.47
C PHE A 33 1.25 11.04 12.61
N ASN A 34 1.26 10.01 11.75
CA ASN A 34 0.14 9.75 10.86
C ASN A 34 -1.18 9.48 11.62
N GLU A 35 -1.12 8.91 12.82
CA GLU A 35 -2.29 8.65 13.67
C GLU A 35 -2.81 9.92 14.38
N ILE A 36 -1.93 10.87 14.66
CA ILE A 36 -2.27 12.12 15.36
C ILE A 36 -2.80 13.15 14.35
N PHE A 37 -2.10 13.31 13.22
CA PHE A 37 -2.48 14.25 12.18
C PHE A 37 -3.18 13.54 11.04
N ASN A 38 -4.51 13.44 11.10
CA ASN A 38 -5.28 13.05 9.92
C ASN A 38 -5.12 14.09 8.77
N GLU A 39 -5.49 13.68 7.56
CA GLU A 39 -5.24 14.49 6.36
C GLU A 39 -5.97 15.83 6.38
N THR A 40 -7.24 15.83 6.78
CA THR A 40 -8.09 17.04 6.84
C THR A 40 -7.53 18.06 7.81
N MET A 41 -7.25 17.65 9.05
CA MET A 41 -6.73 18.53 10.10
C MET A 41 -5.36 19.10 9.73
N PHE A 42 -4.48 18.28 9.15
CA PHE A 42 -3.18 18.77 8.69
C PHE A 42 -3.31 19.83 7.59
N ASN A 43 -4.27 19.66 6.68
CA ASN A 43 -4.51 20.61 5.60
C ASN A 43 -5.08 21.94 6.10
N GLU A 44 -5.94 21.92 7.12
CA GLU A 44 -6.50 23.13 7.74
C GLU A 44 -5.44 23.96 8.47
N LEU A 45 -4.49 23.30 9.15
CA LEU A 45 -3.40 23.98 9.87
C LEU A 45 -2.30 24.50 8.93
N ALA A 46 -2.16 23.93 7.73
CA ALA A 46 -1.07 24.24 6.82
C ALA A 46 -1.39 25.46 5.92
N GLY A 47 -0.73 26.58 6.18
CA GLY A 47 -0.73 27.75 5.30
C GLY A 47 0.10 27.56 4.02
N ARG A 48 -0.17 28.40 3.01
CA ARG A 48 0.67 28.49 1.80
C ARG A 48 1.71 29.59 1.98
N ILE A 49 2.92 29.35 1.48
CA ILE A 49 4.01 30.34 1.44
C ILE A 49 4.28 30.79 -0.01
N PRO A 50 4.83 32.00 -0.22
CA PRO A 50 5.24 32.46 -1.54
C PRO A 50 6.22 31.48 -2.20
N LYS A 51 6.09 31.30 -3.52
CA LYS A 51 6.88 30.32 -4.29
C LYS A 51 8.39 30.56 -4.19
N THR A 52 8.81 31.82 -4.20
CA THR A 52 10.22 32.23 -4.09
C THR A 52 10.82 31.81 -2.75
N THR A 53 10.13 32.11 -1.65
CA THR A 53 10.52 31.70 -0.29
C THR A 53 10.59 30.18 -0.18
N ALA A 54 9.61 29.45 -0.73
CA ALA A 54 9.61 28.00 -0.73
C ALA A 54 10.83 27.40 -1.45
N GLN A 55 11.21 27.95 -2.60
CA GLN A 55 12.35 27.47 -3.38
C GLN A 55 13.68 27.64 -2.63
N GLU A 56 13.88 28.79 -2.00
CA GLU A 56 15.08 29.04 -1.19
C GLU A 56 15.14 28.12 0.03
N LEU A 57 14.03 27.98 0.77
CA LEU A 57 13.96 27.08 1.93
C LEU A 57 14.26 25.62 1.55
N VAL A 58 13.68 25.13 0.46
CA VAL A 58 13.94 23.77 -0.04
C VAL A 58 15.40 23.62 -0.48
N ARG A 59 16.01 24.64 -1.09
CA ARG A 59 17.42 24.60 -1.49
C ARG A 59 18.33 24.42 -0.28
N HIS A 60 18.10 25.17 0.80
CA HIS A 60 18.87 25.07 2.04
C HIS A 60 18.60 23.78 2.82
N ALA A 61 17.34 23.34 2.87
CA ALA A 61 16.93 22.16 3.63
C ALA A 61 17.12 20.83 2.87
N ARG A 62 17.60 20.85 1.62
CA ARG A 62 17.70 19.66 0.75
C ARG A 62 18.41 18.45 1.41
N PRO A 63 19.56 18.60 2.09
CA PRO A 63 20.20 17.48 2.77
C PRO A 63 19.29 16.86 3.83
N LYS A 64 18.65 17.70 4.66
CA LYS A 64 17.74 17.25 5.71
C LYS A 64 16.48 16.59 5.16
N ILE A 65 15.87 17.16 4.10
CA ILE A 65 14.71 16.56 3.42
C ILE A 65 15.06 15.15 2.90
N THR A 66 16.28 14.97 2.38
CA THR A 66 16.73 13.67 1.86
C THR A 66 16.84 12.62 2.98
N GLU A 67 17.35 13.02 4.14
CA GLU A 67 17.38 12.18 5.35
C GLU A 67 15.96 11.77 5.77
N LEU A 68 15.03 12.73 5.83
CA LEU A 68 13.65 12.46 6.22
C LEU A 68 12.90 11.56 5.24
N ILE A 69 13.16 11.71 3.94
CA ILE A 69 12.62 10.79 2.92
C ILE A 69 13.13 9.37 3.17
N THR A 70 14.40 9.21 3.53
CA THR A 70 14.99 7.89 3.82
C THR A 70 14.35 7.25 5.04
N GLN A 71 14.14 8.03 6.11
CA GLN A 71 13.42 7.56 7.31
C GLN A 71 11.97 7.18 6.99
N ALA A 72 11.26 8.00 6.20
CA ALA A 72 9.90 7.70 5.77
C ALA A 72 9.83 6.42 4.92
N GLN A 73 10.83 6.15 4.08
CA GLN A 73 10.93 4.89 3.32
C GLN A 73 11.10 3.67 4.23
N GLN A 74 11.88 3.79 5.32
CA GLN A 74 12.01 2.71 6.31
C GLN A 74 10.69 2.41 7.00
N LEU A 75 9.96 3.45 7.43
CA LEU A 75 8.62 3.29 8.01
C LEU A 75 7.63 2.68 7.01
N ALA A 76 7.69 3.08 5.74
CA ALA A 76 6.88 2.49 4.68
C ALA A 76 7.18 1.00 4.51
N ALA A 77 8.46 0.62 4.49
CA ALA A 77 8.88 -0.78 4.34
C ALA A 77 8.38 -1.67 5.50
N GLN A 78 8.37 -1.15 6.73
CA GLN A 78 7.79 -1.86 7.88
C GLN A 78 6.29 -2.13 7.71
N GLN A 79 5.54 -1.16 7.17
CA GLN A 79 4.10 -1.31 6.92
C GLN A 79 3.78 -2.14 5.67
N GLN A 80 4.69 -2.19 4.69
CA GLN A 80 4.50 -2.93 3.44
C GLN A 80 4.16 -4.41 3.70
N SER A 81 4.91 -5.06 4.59
CA SER A 81 4.68 -6.48 4.91
C SER A 81 3.28 -6.71 5.50
N ALA A 82 2.83 -5.82 6.40
CA ALA A 82 1.49 -5.89 6.98
C ALA A 82 0.40 -5.75 5.90
N ILE A 83 0.55 -4.80 4.97
CA ILE A 83 -0.39 -4.59 3.87
C ILE A 83 -0.46 -5.82 2.96
N ILE A 84 0.69 -6.38 2.57
CA ILE A 84 0.77 -7.58 1.72
C ILE A 84 0.10 -8.77 2.42
N ASN A 85 0.43 -9.01 3.68
CA ASN A 85 -0.14 -10.12 4.45
C ASN A 85 -1.66 -9.98 4.59
N GLN A 86 -2.16 -8.76 4.81
CA GLN A 86 -3.60 -8.50 4.86
C GLN A 86 -4.28 -8.74 3.51
N ALA A 87 -3.63 -8.35 2.40
CA ALA A 87 -4.15 -8.61 1.05
C ALA A 87 -4.22 -10.11 0.74
N ILE A 88 -3.19 -10.88 1.12
CA ILE A 88 -3.18 -12.35 0.97
C ILE A 88 -4.30 -12.99 1.80
N LYS A 89 -4.47 -12.58 3.07
CA LYS A 89 -5.57 -13.07 3.92
C LYS A 89 -6.94 -12.76 3.32
N THR A 90 -7.11 -11.56 2.78
CA THR A 90 -8.37 -11.13 2.13
C THR A 90 -8.63 -11.94 0.86
N MET A 91 -7.60 -12.23 0.07
CA MET A 91 -7.70 -13.08 -1.11
C MET A 91 -8.11 -14.52 -0.73
N GLN A 92 -7.48 -15.08 0.29
CA GLN A 92 -7.81 -16.42 0.79
C GLN A 92 -9.25 -16.50 1.33
N SER A 93 -9.70 -15.51 2.12
CA SER A 93 -11.06 -15.52 2.67
C SER A 93 -12.14 -15.41 1.59
N VAL A 94 -11.83 -14.82 0.43
CA VAL A 94 -12.74 -14.72 -0.70
C VAL A 94 -12.74 -15.99 -1.56
N LEU A 95 -11.58 -16.60 -1.79
CA LEU A 95 -11.43 -17.71 -2.74
C LEU A 95 -11.56 -19.10 -2.11
N GLN A 96 -11.19 -19.29 -0.84
CA GLN A 96 -11.28 -20.58 -0.18
C GLN A 96 -12.72 -21.13 -0.09
N PRO A 97 -13.73 -20.34 0.31
CA PRO A 97 -15.10 -20.85 0.40
C PRO A 97 -15.62 -21.39 -0.95
N GLU A 98 -15.25 -20.72 -2.04
CA GLU A 98 -15.65 -21.14 -3.38
C GLU A 98 -14.94 -22.43 -3.82
N GLN A 99 -13.65 -22.55 -3.49
CA GLN A 99 -12.88 -23.78 -3.73
C GLN A 99 -13.49 -24.97 -2.96
N GLU A 100 -13.82 -24.77 -1.68
CA GLU A 100 -14.44 -25.79 -0.83
C GLU A 100 -15.82 -26.19 -1.38
N ARG A 101 -16.63 -25.22 -1.79
CA ARG A 101 -17.95 -25.45 -2.40
C ARG A 101 -17.86 -26.31 -3.65
N LEU A 102 -16.96 -25.97 -4.58
CA LEU A 102 -16.77 -26.74 -5.81
C LEU A 102 -16.22 -28.14 -5.54
N THR A 103 -15.28 -28.26 -4.60
CA THR A 103 -14.74 -29.56 -4.17
C THR A 103 -15.82 -30.46 -3.56
N ALA A 104 -16.71 -29.90 -2.74
CA ALA A 104 -17.83 -30.63 -2.16
C ALA A 104 -18.82 -31.08 -3.23
N LEU A 105 -19.16 -30.22 -4.18
CA LEU A 105 -20.07 -30.56 -5.27
C LEU A 105 -19.47 -31.61 -6.20
N ALA A 106 -18.16 -31.58 -6.47
CA ALA A 106 -17.50 -32.55 -7.34
C ALA A 106 -17.55 -33.98 -6.78
N LYS A 107 -17.61 -34.14 -5.45
CA LYS A 107 -17.77 -35.46 -4.80
C LYS A 107 -19.11 -36.12 -5.10
N VAL A 108 -20.16 -35.32 -5.35
CA VAL A 108 -21.53 -35.80 -5.55
C VAL A 108 -22.04 -35.62 -6.98
N ASN A 109 -21.30 -34.90 -7.84
CA ASN A 109 -21.68 -34.60 -9.21
C ASN A 109 -20.48 -34.73 -10.16
N SER A 110 -20.46 -35.83 -10.93
CA SER A 110 -19.42 -36.13 -11.92
C SER A 110 -19.37 -35.18 -13.12
N ASN A 111 -20.34 -34.28 -13.27
CA ASN A 111 -20.31 -33.25 -14.32
C ASN A 111 -19.40 -32.07 -13.96
N ILE A 112 -18.97 -31.94 -12.71
CA ILE A 112 -18.04 -30.89 -12.31
C ILE A 112 -16.64 -31.26 -12.75
N ARG A 113 -16.01 -30.34 -13.48
CA ARG A 113 -14.70 -30.57 -14.07
C ARG A 113 -13.65 -30.31 -13.00
N ILE A 114 -12.74 -31.26 -12.83
CA ILE A 114 -11.58 -31.12 -11.93
C ILE A 114 -10.76 -29.87 -12.30
N GLU A 115 -10.72 -29.53 -13.59
CA GLU A 115 -10.07 -28.34 -14.13
C GLU A 115 -10.51 -27.04 -13.46
N GLU A 116 -11.78 -26.91 -13.05
CA GLU A 116 -12.29 -25.70 -12.39
C GLU A 116 -11.73 -25.55 -10.97
N ILE A 117 -11.59 -26.65 -10.24
CA ILE A 117 -10.99 -26.66 -8.90
C ILE A 117 -9.50 -26.34 -9.00
N THR A 118 -8.79 -26.99 -9.93
CA THR A 118 -7.37 -26.74 -10.19
C THR A 118 -7.12 -25.30 -10.63
N TYR A 119 -8.01 -24.72 -11.44
CA TYR A 119 -7.91 -23.33 -11.87
C TYR A 119 -7.94 -22.34 -10.70
N ILE A 120 -8.85 -22.56 -9.73
CA ILE A 120 -8.92 -21.71 -8.54
C ILE A 120 -7.66 -21.85 -7.68
N GLU A 121 -7.15 -23.06 -7.52
CA GLU A 121 -5.91 -23.31 -6.78
C GLU A 121 -4.70 -22.60 -7.43
N GLN A 122 -4.52 -22.76 -8.76
CA GLN A 122 -3.47 -22.09 -9.52
C GLN A 122 -3.60 -20.57 -9.48
N THR A 123 -4.84 -20.07 -9.50
CA THR A 123 -5.13 -18.63 -9.38
C THR A 123 -4.72 -18.10 -8.01
N GLN A 124 -5.04 -18.81 -6.91
CA GLN A 124 -4.62 -18.44 -5.56
C GLN A 124 -3.09 -18.44 -5.41
N GLN A 125 -2.41 -19.44 -5.95
CA GLN A 125 -0.95 -19.52 -5.94
C GLN A 125 -0.31 -18.34 -6.70
N SER A 126 -0.80 -18.07 -7.92
CA SER A 126 -0.34 -16.95 -8.74
C SER A 126 -0.58 -15.61 -8.04
N LEU A 127 -1.78 -15.40 -7.50
CA LEU A 127 -2.13 -14.20 -6.72
C LEU A 127 -1.20 -14.00 -5.53
N THR A 128 -0.91 -15.06 -4.78
CA THR A 128 0.00 -15.00 -3.64
C THR A 128 1.39 -14.55 -4.08
N GLN A 129 1.92 -15.12 -5.16
CA GLN A 129 3.24 -14.76 -5.69
C GLN A 129 3.30 -13.28 -6.13
N TYR A 130 2.29 -12.79 -6.83
CA TYR A 130 2.23 -11.39 -7.25
C TYR A 130 2.02 -10.43 -6.08
N LEU A 131 1.20 -10.79 -5.10
CA LEU A 131 1.01 -9.98 -3.88
C LEU A 131 2.32 -9.88 -3.09
N GLN A 132 3.08 -10.96 -2.99
CA GLN A 132 4.39 -10.95 -2.33
C GLN A 132 5.43 -10.08 -3.05
N SER A 133 5.31 -9.90 -4.37
CA SER A 133 6.19 -9.03 -5.14
C SER A 133 5.75 -7.55 -5.15
N ALA A 134 4.63 -7.22 -4.50
CA ALA A 134 4.16 -5.85 -4.39
C ALA A 134 5.15 -4.98 -3.60
N GLN A 135 5.35 -3.74 -4.04
CA GLN A 135 6.29 -2.81 -3.44
C GLN A 135 5.68 -1.42 -3.27
N LEU A 136 5.97 -0.78 -2.14
CA LEU A 136 5.65 0.63 -1.93
C LEU A 136 6.70 1.50 -2.60
N SER A 137 6.23 2.44 -3.42
CA SER A 137 7.07 3.47 -4.04
C SER A 137 6.70 4.86 -3.53
N LEU A 138 7.70 5.73 -3.42
CA LEU A 138 7.47 7.13 -3.09
C LEU A 138 6.84 7.84 -4.29
N ASN A 139 5.61 8.34 -4.13
CA ASN A 139 4.86 8.99 -5.19
C ASN A 139 4.86 10.53 -5.06
N ALA A 140 4.73 11.03 -3.83
CA ALA A 140 4.66 12.45 -3.55
C ALA A 140 5.30 12.76 -2.19
N VAL A 141 5.85 13.97 -2.07
CA VAL A 141 6.40 14.53 -0.84
C VAL A 141 5.82 15.92 -0.65
N ARG A 142 5.36 16.23 0.56
CA ARG A 142 4.98 17.57 0.99
C ARG A 142 5.87 17.98 2.15
N VAL A 143 6.53 19.12 2.02
CA VAL A 143 7.34 19.71 3.09
C VAL A 143 6.48 20.73 3.83
N ALA A 144 6.38 20.60 5.14
CA ALA A 144 5.77 21.59 6.01
C ALA A 144 6.88 22.25 6.85
N ILE A 145 6.76 23.56 7.05
CA ILE A 145 7.73 24.37 7.77
C ILE A 145 6.94 25.15 8.80
N ILE A 146 7.45 25.18 10.03
CA ILE A 146 6.89 25.99 11.11
C ILE A 146 7.62 27.33 11.05
N THR A 147 6.87 28.40 10.81
CA THR A 147 7.38 29.77 10.95
C THR A 147 6.84 30.33 12.25
N GLU A 148 7.72 30.78 13.13
CA GLU A 148 7.30 31.66 14.23
C GLU A 148 6.77 32.98 13.63
N PRO A 149 5.71 33.57 14.20
CA PRO A 149 5.14 34.83 13.73
C PRO A 149 6.09 36.02 13.85
#